data_AF-A0A6J6BTG7-F1
#
_entry.id   AF-A0A6J6BTG7-F1
#
_cell.length_a   1.000
_cell.length_b   1.000
_cell.length_c   1.000
_cell.angle_alpha   90.00
_cell.angle_beta   90.00
_cell.angle_gamma   90.00
#
_symmetry.space_group_name_H-M   'P 1'
#
loop_
_entity.id
_entity.type
_entity.pdbx_description
1 polymer ?
#
loop_
_entity_poly.entity_id
_entity_poly.type
_entity_poly.pdbx_seq_one_letter_code
_entity_poly.pdbx_strand_id
1 'polypeptide(L)'
;MPIFENSDETEQVEYHDDIDVVTGPESDRKRISLGFAAKALVSILGVSIFFSLGNTFAGNIRINSTGTLEYGQGIAVAAACSSTTPLTLTPNATLINAPGNGASFYFQSVTVSNIPAGCTGADFEISAYGTSSSTPLAIFNSTATKAIVYNNAGTFIAGYKTSGVNISSGSGTFTITFNTPAALASAVAKVTLQSTNHTPWPCSDGGPCEIGETGPGGGIVFYVNPTGFNCGASFSSTGSPSGGKCNYMELAPYNWSTLGADPHLNWSTDANRATAVPGLTLDAGWSLGAGNNVNSAALASVIGQGLQQTNLIVAQNGTCANSATCTYAAGAAKAYTSTVKGVLYSDWYLGNIGEVNNLCKYATAQTGTPDTRKCSGGEYVSAPFYGSGTLLTNQAQGGFSSSYYSSSDQGGATGNFRFDLRSGQALSNFTKETLPCAVRPIRAF
;
A
#
# COMPACT_ATOMS: atom_id res chain seq x y z
N MET A 1 -11.40 68.72 -4.32
CA MET A 1 -12.70 68.10 -4.64
C MET A 1 -12.68 66.67 -4.11
N PRO A 2 -13.17 66.43 -2.88
CA PRO A 2 -13.38 65.08 -2.34
C PRO A 2 -14.80 64.90 -1.76
N ILE A 3 -15.06 63.74 -1.11
CA ILE A 3 -16.10 63.44 -0.09
C ILE A 3 -17.46 62.94 -0.66
N PHE A 4 -18.17 61.90 -0.18
CA PHE A 4 -18.01 60.76 0.76
C PHE A 4 -19.23 59.80 0.52
N GLU A 5 -19.17 58.59 1.10
CA GLU A 5 -20.23 57.66 1.59
C GLU A 5 -21.68 57.71 1.05
N ASN A 6 -22.25 56.52 0.82
CA ASN A 6 -23.69 56.31 0.85
C ASN A 6 -24.02 55.16 1.80
N SER A 7 -24.86 55.46 2.78
CA SER A 7 -25.28 54.64 3.90
C SER A 7 -26.65 54.00 3.67
N ASP A 8 -26.85 52.93 4.44
CA ASP A 8 -28.03 52.12 4.71
C ASP A 8 -29.26 52.92 5.16
N GLU A 9 -30.47 52.54 4.72
CA GLU A 9 -31.72 52.81 5.45
C GLU A 9 -32.70 51.63 5.34
N THR A 10 -33.23 51.29 6.51
CA THR A 10 -34.12 50.21 6.92
C THR A 10 -35.58 50.45 6.58
N GLU A 11 -36.36 49.37 6.39
CA GLU A 11 -37.82 49.40 6.63
C GLU A 11 -38.23 48.19 7.47
N GLN A 12 -38.82 48.46 8.64
CA GLN A 12 -39.39 47.49 9.56
C GLN A 12 -40.89 47.34 9.33
N VAL A 13 -41.43 46.14 9.51
CA VAL A 13 -42.88 45.92 9.69
C VAL A 13 -43.11 45.10 10.95
N GLU A 14 -43.86 45.73 11.84
CA GLU A 14 -44.32 45.33 13.17
C GLU A 14 -45.73 44.74 13.08
N TYR A 15 -46.02 43.63 13.78
CA TYR A 15 -47.39 43.24 14.15
C TYR A 15 -47.41 42.51 15.50
N HIS A 16 -48.05 43.19 16.45
CA HIS A 16 -48.62 42.86 17.78
C HIS A 16 -49.55 41.62 17.79
N ASP A 17 -50.04 41.04 18.90
CA ASP A 17 -49.76 40.95 20.34
C ASP A 17 -50.71 39.83 20.86
N ASP A 18 -50.27 39.08 21.88
CA ASP A 18 -50.99 38.50 23.03
C ASP A 18 -52.33 37.74 22.87
N ILE A 19 -52.46 36.53 23.46
CA ILE A 19 -53.15 36.33 24.77
C ILE A 19 -53.31 34.83 25.18
N ASP A 20 -52.99 34.61 26.46
CA ASP A 20 -53.47 33.66 27.49
C ASP A 20 -53.36 32.12 27.42
N VAL A 21 -52.53 31.66 28.36
CA VAL A 21 -52.61 30.44 29.18
C VAL A 21 -53.91 30.41 30.00
N VAL A 22 -54.67 29.30 30.03
CA VAL A 22 -55.30 28.73 31.25
C VAL A 22 -55.57 27.22 31.07
N THR A 23 -55.28 26.52 32.16
CA THR A 23 -55.43 25.11 32.56
C THR A 23 -56.85 24.52 32.56
N GLY A 24 -56.97 23.18 32.41
CA GLY A 24 -58.15 22.43 32.86
C GLY A 24 -58.21 20.96 32.39
N PRO A 25 -58.35 19.96 33.29
CA PRO A 25 -58.25 18.53 32.96
C PRO A 25 -59.63 17.83 32.80
N GLU A 26 -59.58 16.52 32.52
CA GLU A 26 -60.51 15.45 32.99
C GLU A 26 -61.23 14.63 31.88
N SER A 27 -61.62 13.40 32.28
CA SER A 27 -62.33 12.33 31.57
C SER A 27 -61.45 11.30 30.83
N ASP A 28 -61.55 9.98 31.03
CA ASP A 28 -62.27 9.18 32.02
C ASP A 28 -61.69 7.76 32.04
N ARG A 29 -61.84 7.10 33.19
CA ARG A 29 -61.44 5.71 33.41
C ARG A 29 -62.32 4.74 32.63
N LYS A 30 -61.72 3.74 31.98
CA LYS A 30 -62.30 2.38 31.93
C LYS A 30 -61.27 1.31 32.26
N ARG A 31 -61.51 0.67 33.40
CA ARG A 31 -60.93 -0.60 33.84
C ARG A 31 -61.49 -1.73 32.98
N ILE A 32 -60.62 -2.64 32.51
CA ILE A 32 -60.99 -4.04 32.31
C ILE A 32 -59.92 -4.90 32.96
N SER A 33 -60.35 -5.62 33.99
CA SER A 33 -59.69 -6.75 34.62
C SER A 33 -59.78 -7.98 33.73
N LEU A 34 -58.78 -8.86 33.73
CA LEU A 34 -58.95 -10.30 34.03
C LEU A 34 -57.57 -10.97 34.14
N GLY A 35 -57.43 -11.84 35.16
CA GLY A 35 -56.16 -12.46 35.54
C GLY A 35 -55.90 -13.85 34.95
N PHE A 36 -54.76 -14.37 35.40
CA PHE A 36 -54.29 -15.77 35.43
C PHE A 36 -54.13 -16.51 34.08
N ALA A 37 -52.87 -16.80 33.72
CA ALA A 37 -52.34 -18.17 33.73
C ALA A 37 -50.86 -18.20 33.34
N ALA A 38 -50.07 -18.89 34.16
CA ALA A 38 -48.69 -19.23 33.91
C ALA A 38 -48.52 -20.06 32.62
N LYS A 39 -47.46 -19.80 31.86
CA LYS A 39 -46.68 -20.81 31.14
C LYS A 39 -45.34 -20.24 30.69
N ALA A 40 -44.29 -20.87 31.18
CA ALA A 40 -42.91 -20.69 30.78
C ALA A 40 -42.73 -20.99 29.29
N LEU A 41 -41.92 -20.18 28.61
CA LEU A 41 -41.10 -20.58 27.46
C LEU A 41 -40.02 -19.53 27.23
N VAL A 42 -38.81 -19.87 27.67
CA VAL A 42 -37.57 -19.18 27.35
C VAL A 42 -37.14 -19.67 25.97
N SER A 43 -36.98 -18.75 25.02
CA SER A 43 -36.24 -19.01 23.77
C SER A 43 -35.58 -17.72 23.26
N ILE A 44 -34.34 -17.53 23.73
CA ILE A 44 -33.14 -17.00 23.05
C ILE A 44 -33.39 -16.05 21.87
N LEU A 45 -33.19 -14.75 22.12
CA LEU A 45 -32.81 -13.76 21.11
C LEU A 45 -31.34 -13.42 21.35
N GLY A 46 -30.50 -13.66 20.34
CA GLY A 46 -29.08 -13.37 20.34
C GLY A 46 -28.83 -11.87 20.45
N VAL A 47 -28.29 -11.47 21.59
CA VAL A 47 -27.68 -10.16 21.78
C VAL A 47 -26.18 -10.33 21.55
N SER A 48 -25.67 -9.67 20.51
CA SER A 48 -24.25 -9.50 20.24
C SER A 48 -23.64 -8.62 21.34
N ILE A 49 -23.11 -9.24 22.39
CA ILE A 49 -22.41 -8.55 23.47
C ILE A 49 -21.00 -8.21 22.97
N PHE A 50 -20.76 -6.94 22.68
CA PHE A 50 -19.42 -6.38 22.65
C PHE A 50 -18.85 -6.46 24.07
N PHE A 51 -17.90 -7.36 24.29
CA PHE A 51 -17.07 -7.34 25.49
C PHE A 51 -16.06 -6.20 25.35
N SER A 52 -16.41 -5.01 25.83
CA SER A 52 -15.39 -4.09 26.32
C SER A 52 -14.78 -4.71 27.57
N LEU A 53 -13.44 -4.71 27.69
CA LEU A 53 -12.78 -4.97 28.97
C LEU A 53 -13.06 -3.79 29.91
N GLY A 54 -14.29 -3.69 30.39
CA GLY A 54 -14.63 -2.98 31.60
C GLY A 54 -14.17 -3.83 32.78
N ASN A 55 -12.98 -3.58 33.29
CA ASN A 55 -12.67 -3.99 34.65
C ASN A 55 -13.34 -3.02 35.62
N THR A 56 -14.61 -3.26 35.89
CA THR A 56 -15.07 -3.28 37.29
C THR A 56 -15.46 -4.72 37.63
N PHE A 57 -14.46 -5.60 37.59
CA PHE A 57 -14.57 -6.90 38.23
C PHE A 57 -14.51 -6.69 39.75
N ALA A 58 -15.64 -6.33 40.35
CA ALA A 58 -15.86 -6.48 41.77
C ALA A 58 -16.17 -7.97 42.06
N GLY A 59 -15.15 -8.82 41.92
CA GLY A 59 -15.16 -10.09 42.62
C GLY A 59 -15.16 -9.80 44.11
N ASN A 60 -16.08 -10.39 44.87
CA ASN A 60 -16.07 -10.33 46.33
C ASN A 60 -14.78 -10.97 46.85
N ILE A 61 -13.73 -10.18 47.02
CA ILE A 61 -12.49 -10.63 47.63
C ILE A 61 -12.64 -10.41 49.14
N ARG A 62 -12.79 -11.51 49.89
CA ARG A 62 -12.58 -11.51 51.34
C ARG A 62 -11.08 -11.63 51.59
N ILE A 63 -10.47 -10.62 52.23
CA ILE A 63 -9.05 -10.66 52.61
C ILE A 63 -8.96 -10.62 54.13
N ASN A 64 -8.64 -11.78 54.70
CA ASN A 64 -8.07 -11.89 56.02
C ASN A 64 -6.61 -12.33 55.85
N SER A 65 -5.75 -11.39 55.44
CA SER A 65 -4.30 -11.50 55.59
C SER A 65 -3.71 -10.10 55.48
N THR A 66 -2.86 -9.77 56.43
CA THR A 66 -2.28 -8.47 56.79
C THR A 66 -1.28 -7.90 55.77
N GLY A 67 -1.58 -7.95 54.48
CA GLY A 67 -0.78 -7.31 53.43
C GLY A 67 -1.55 -6.15 52.81
N THR A 68 -0.92 -4.98 52.70
CA THR A 68 -1.43 -3.84 51.94
C THR A 68 -1.70 -4.26 50.49
N LEU A 69 -2.97 -4.24 50.07
CA LEU A 69 -3.30 -4.26 48.65
C LEU A 69 -3.07 -2.88 48.08
N GLU A 70 -2.02 -2.75 47.28
CA GLU A 70 -1.68 -1.52 46.58
C GLU A 70 -2.23 -1.61 45.15
N TYR A 71 -3.42 -1.03 44.92
CA TYR A 71 -3.88 -0.71 43.57
C TYR A 71 -3.27 0.63 43.18
N GLY A 72 -2.16 0.57 42.45
CA GLY A 72 -1.52 1.78 41.93
C GLY A 72 -0.28 1.45 41.13
N GLN A 73 -0.41 1.36 39.81
CA GLN A 73 0.72 1.68 38.92
C GLN A 73 0.24 2.76 37.96
N GLY A 74 0.70 3.96 38.26
CA GLY A 74 0.21 5.21 37.70
C GLY A 74 0.40 5.33 36.20
N ILE A 75 -0.52 6.07 35.60
CA ILE A 75 -0.33 6.80 34.35
C ILE A 75 0.91 7.69 34.53
N ALA A 76 2.06 7.26 34.00
CA ALA A 76 3.23 8.11 33.82
C ALA A 76 3.15 8.65 32.38
N VAL A 77 2.32 9.67 32.18
CA VAL A 77 2.19 10.33 30.88
C VAL A 77 3.07 11.58 30.87
N ALA A 78 4.12 11.56 30.07
CA ALA A 78 4.73 12.77 29.54
C ALA A 78 4.04 13.03 28.19
N ALA A 79 2.98 13.85 28.17
CA ALA A 79 2.15 14.00 26.99
C ALA A 79 2.70 15.03 26.00
N ALA A 80 3.27 14.53 24.90
CA ALA A 80 2.73 14.97 23.63
C ALA A 80 1.30 14.40 23.52
N CYS A 81 0.37 15.11 22.88
CA CYS A 81 -0.92 14.55 22.51
C CYS A 81 -1.98 14.23 23.60
N SER A 82 -1.94 14.85 24.78
CA SER A 82 -3.07 14.84 25.72
C SER A 82 -3.62 16.25 25.94
N SER A 83 -4.89 16.37 26.33
CA SER A 83 -5.51 17.64 26.75
C SER A 83 -5.77 17.63 28.26
N THR A 84 -6.66 18.49 28.73
CA THR A 84 -7.21 18.46 30.10
C THR A 84 -8.00 17.17 30.38
N THR A 85 -8.49 16.50 29.34
CA THR A 85 -9.10 15.17 29.45
C THR A 85 -8.03 14.11 29.17
N PRO A 86 -7.77 13.18 30.12
CA PRO A 86 -6.83 12.09 29.89
C PRO A 86 -7.25 11.21 28.71
N LEU A 87 -6.26 10.76 27.93
CA LEU A 87 -6.46 9.70 26.95
C LEU A 87 -6.92 8.43 27.67
N THR A 88 -7.91 7.75 27.11
CA THR A 88 -8.38 6.45 27.63
C THR A 88 -7.92 5.35 26.69
N LEU A 89 -7.19 4.36 27.22
CA LEU A 89 -6.69 3.19 26.51
C LEU A 89 -7.48 1.96 26.97
N THR A 90 -8.26 1.36 26.08
CA THR A 90 -9.10 0.18 26.36
C THR A 90 -8.61 -1.01 25.54
N PRO A 91 -7.82 -1.93 26.12
CA PRO A 91 -7.50 -3.20 25.46
C PRO A 91 -8.77 -4.05 25.31
N ASN A 92 -8.88 -4.88 24.28
CA ASN A 92 -9.98 -5.85 24.11
C ASN A 92 -9.42 -7.23 23.73
N ALA A 93 -10.09 -8.27 24.20
CA ALA A 93 -9.75 -9.67 23.90
C ALA A 93 -10.86 -10.34 23.08
N THR A 94 -10.49 -11.32 22.24
CA THR A 94 -11.45 -12.15 21.52
C THR A 94 -11.11 -13.63 21.67
N LEU A 95 -12.12 -14.49 21.60
CA LEU A 95 -11.94 -15.94 21.58
C LEU A 95 -11.66 -16.39 20.15
N ILE A 96 -10.53 -17.06 19.93
CA ILE A 96 -10.17 -17.67 18.63
C ILE A 96 -10.09 -19.18 18.82
N ASN A 97 -10.80 -19.90 17.95
CA ASN A 97 -10.74 -21.36 17.88
C ASN A 97 -9.63 -21.76 16.90
N ALA A 98 -8.51 -22.26 17.41
CA ALA A 98 -7.45 -22.80 16.58
C ALA A 98 -7.65 -24.31 16.37
N PRO A 99 -7.51 -24.85 15.13
CA PRO A 99 -7.55 -26.28 14.91
C PRO A 99 -6.46 -26.99 15.74
N GLY A 100 -6.84 -27.96 16.57
CA GLY A 100 -5.92 -28.81 17.34
C GLY A 100 -5.47 -28.30 18.72
N ASN A 101 -5.68 -27.02 19.06
CA ASN A 101 -5.18 -26.43 20.33
C ASN A 101 -6.27 -25.87 21.27
N GLY A 102 -7.56 -26.11 20.96
CA GLY A 102 -8.67 -25.59 21.75
C GLY A 102 -8.90 -24.07 21.55
N ALA A 103 -9.90 -23.54 22.24
CA ALA A 103 -10.27 -22.13 22.17
C ALA A 103 -9.40 -21.30 23.12
N SER A 104 -8.77 -20.22 22.64
CA SER A 104 -7.94 -19.33 23.46
C SER A 104 -8.36 -17.87 23.29
N PHE A 105 -8.28 -17.10 24.37
CA PHE A 105 -8.49 -15.65 24.33
C PHE A 105 -7.20 -14.94 23.92
N TYR A 106 -7.28 -14.18 22.83
CA TYR A 106 -6.18 -13.38 22.30
C TYR A 106 -6.41 -11.90 22.56
N PHE A 107 -5.31 -11.19 22.83
CA PHE A 107 -5.30 -9.74 22.81
C PHE A 107 -5.46 -9.27 21.36
N GLN A 108 -6.64 -8.73 21.04
CA GLN A 108 -7.12 -8.62 19.66
C GLN A 108 -7.15 -7.19 19.16
N SER A 109 -7.52 -6.24 20.03
CA SER A 109 -7.66 -4.84 19.64
C SER A 109 -7.41 -3.91 20.80
N VAL A 110 -7.20 -2.65 20.47
CA VAL A 110 -7.04 -1.55 21.42
C VAL A 110 -7.84 -0.37 20.92
N THR A 111 -8.71 0.14 21.78
CA THR A 111 -9.45 1.38 21.56
C THR A 111 -8.78 2.51 22.33
N VAL A 112 -8.45 3.59 21.64
CA VAL A 112 -7.97 4.84 22.24
C VAL A 112 -9.03 5.91 22.05
N SER A 113 -9.37 6.65 23.11
CA SER A 113 -10.33 7.75 23.06
C SER A 113 -9.85 8.99 23.81
N ASN A 114 -10.61 10.08 23.68
CA ASN A 114 -10.30 11.43 24.16
C ASN A 114 -9.08 12.06 23.48
N ILE A 115 -8.77 11.66 22.24
CA ILE A 115 -7.66 12.21 21.46
C ILE A 115 -8.03 13.64 21.04
N PRO A 116 -7.27 14.67 21.47
CA PRO A 116 -7.58 16.06 21.13
C PRO A 116 -7.24 16.37 19.66
N ALA A 117 -7.93 17.36 19.07
CA ALA A 117 -7.67 17.79 17.69
C ALA A 117 -6.23 18.26 17.44
N GLY A 118 -5.56 18.79 18.48
CA GLY A 118 -4.14 19.18 18.47
C GLY A 118 -3.16 18.02 18.25
N CYS A 119 -3.64 16.78 18.23
CA CYS A 119 -2.84 15.59 17.89
C CYS A 119 -2.68 15.29 16.41
N THR A 120 -3.18 16.17 15.55
CA THR A 120 -3.01 16.00 14.11
C THR A 120 -1.51 15.91 13.77
N GLY A 121 -1.12 14.90 13.00
CA GLY A 121 0.29 14.70 12.64
C GLY A 121 1.08 13.83 13.62
N ALA A 122 0.45 13.29 14.68
CA ALA A 122 1.11 12.40 15.64
C ALA A 122 0.90 10.92 15.29
N ASP A 123 1.91 10.12 15.64
CA ASP A 123 1.83 8.66 15.67
C ASP A 123 1.53 8.19 17.09
N PHE A 124 0.59 7.25 17.24
CA PHE A 124 0.24 6.57 18.47
C PHE A 124 0.82 5.16 18.47
N GLU A 125 1.87 4.95 19.25
CA GLU A 125 2.55 3.68 19.41
C GLU A 125 1.96 2.88 20.58
N ILE A 126 1.55 1.66 20.30
CA ILE A 126 0.96 0.72 21.25
C ILE A 126 1.90 -0.46 21.43
N SER A 127 2.19 -0.83 22.66
CA SER A 127 2.97 -2.02 23.01
C SER A 127 2.38 -2.70 24.24
N ALA A 128 2.52 -4.02 24.34
CA ALA A 128 2.03 -4.81 25.46
C ALA A 128 3.18 -5.57 26.13
N TYR A 129 3.10 -5.75 27.44
CA TYR A 129 4.16 -6.36 28.24
C TYR A 129 3.58 -7.35 29.24
N GLY A 130 4.38 -8.37 29.58
CA GLY A 130 4.11 -9.28 30.69
C GLY A 130 4.38 -8.64 32.06
N THR A 131 4.24 -9.42 33.12
CA THR A 131 4.35 -8.95 34.51
C THR A 131 5.78 -8.55 34.89
N SER A 132 6.79 -9.29 34.42
CA SER A 132 8.17 -9.21 34.93
C SER A 132 9.21 -8.68 33.93
N SER A 133 8.86 -8.53 32.65
CA SER A 133 9.81 -8.13 31.60
C SER A 133 9.60 -6.68 31.14
N SER A 134 10.71 -6.03 30.77
CA SER A 134 10.74 -4.78 30.00
C SER A 134 10.73 -4.99 28.48
N THR A 135 10.73 -6.25 28.01
CA THR A 135 10.62 -6.59 26.59
C THR A 135 9.15 -6.67 26.18
N PRO A 136 8.72 -5.95 25.14
CA PRO A 136 7.33 -6.03 24.68
C PRO A 136 7.03 -7.40 24.05
N LEU A 137 5.81 -7.86 24.25
CA LEU A 137 5.27 -9.10 23.69
C LEU A 137 5.01 -8.92 22.19
N ALA A 138 5.14 -9.99 21.40
CA ALA A 138 4.59 -10.01 20.06
C ALA A 138 3.05 -9.96 20.15
N ILE A 139 2.45 -8.89 19.64
CA ILE A 139 1.02 -8.62 19.71
C ILE A 139 0.27 -9.02 18.44
N PHE A 140 0.93 -9.02 17.27
CA PHE A 140 0.32 -9.48 16.00
C PHE A 140 1.37 -10.01 15.00
N ASN A 141 0.91 -10.64 13.90
CA ASN A 141 1.74 -11.21 12.82
C ASN A 141 2.90 -12.09 13.33
N SER A 142 2.69 -12.82 14.44
CA SER A 142 3.66 -13.67 15.16
C SER A 142 4.84 -12.96 15.83
N THR A 143 5.35 -11.85 15.28
CA THR A 143 6.60 -11.22 15.75
C THR A 143 6.48 -9.72 16.05
N ALA A 144 5.40 -9.06 15.63
CA ALA A 144 5.29 -7.61 15.75
C ALA A 144 5.00 -7.22 17.21
N THR A 145 5.89 -6.43 17.81
CA THR A 145 5.80 -6.03 19.23
C THR A 145 5.21 -4.64 19.44
N LYS A 146 5.03 -3.88 18.35
CA LYS A 146 4.55 -2.50 18.35
C LYS A 146 3.54 -2.32 17.22
N ALA A 147 2.43 -1.66 17.52
CA ALA A 147 1.48 -1.19 16.53
C ALA A 147 1.44 0.33 16.54
N ILE A 148 1.48 0.96 15.37
CA ILE A 148 1.51 2.42 15.22
C ILE A 148 0.25 2.86 14.46
N VAL A 149 -0.44 3.87 15.00
CA VAL A 149 -1.60 4.50 14.37
C VAL A 149 -1.29 5.97 14.12
N TYR A 150 -1.32 6.38 12.87
CA TYR A 150 -1.10 7.76 12.45
C TYR A 150 -2.41 8.56 12.46
N ASN A 151 -2.41 9.74 13.08
CA ASN A 151 -3.50 10.69 13.01
C ASN A 151 -3.35 11.64 11.80
N ASN A 152 -3.94 11.24 10.67
CA ASN A 152 -4.00 12.02 9.45
C ASN A 152 -5.16 13.02 9.50
N ALA A 153 -4.93 14.17 10.16
CA ALA A 153 -5.89 15.26 10.25
C ALA A 153 -7.28 14.82 10.76
N GLY A 154 -7.31 13.98 11.80
CA GLY A 154 -8.53 13.44 12.41
C GLY A 154 -8.98 12.09 11.83
N THR A 155 -8.38 11.63 10.73
CA THR A 155 -8.55 10.28 10.21
C THR A 155 -7.41 9.39 10.69
N PHE A 156 -7.73 8.31 11.41
CA PHE A 156 -6.70 7.41 11.93
C PHE A 156 -6.41 6.28 10.95
N ILE A 157 -5.15 6.14 10.56
CA ILE A 157 -4.67 5.11 9.62
C ILE A 157 -3.45 4.39 10.19
N ALA A 158 -3.02 3.29 9.55
CA ALA A 158 -1.86 2.56 10.03
C ALA A 158 -0.58 3.38 9.83
N GLY A 159 0.27 3.43 10.86
CA GLY A 159 1.55 4.14 10.84
C GLY A 159 2.72 3.25 10.38
N TYR A 160 3.94 3.74 10.60
CA TYR A 160 5.17 3.08 10.17
C TYR A 160 5.21 1.59 10.54
N LYS A 161 5.51 0.74 9.55
CA LYS A 161 5.62 -0.74 9.67
C LYS A 161 4.41 -1.44 10.32
N THR A 162 3.24 -0.81 10.32
CA THR A 162 2.02 -1.40 10.87
C THR A 162 1.17 -1.95 9.72
N SER A 163 1.19 -3.27 9.55
CA SER A 163 0.44 -3.98 8.49
C SER A 163 -0.35 -5.15 9.08
N GLY A 164 -1.36 -5.64 8.34
CA GLY A 164 -2.21 -6.73 8.83
C GLY A 164 -3.13 -6.31 9.98
N VAL A 165 -3.56 -5.05 9.98
CA VAL A 165 -4.49 -4.50 10.97
C VAL A 165 -5.69 -3.86 10.27
N ASN A 166 -6.80 -3.76 10.99
CA ASN A 166 -7.94 -2.94 10.60
C ASN A 166 -8.08 -1.79 11.62
N ILE A 167 -8.29 -0.58 11.13
CA ILE A 167 -8.49 0.60 11.98
C ILE A 167 -9.88 1.15 11.73
N SER A 168 -10.69 1.19 12.78
CA SER A 168 -11.97 1.90 12.80
C SER A 168 -11.77 3.21 13.53
N SER A 169 -12.05 4.33 12.87
CA SER A 169 -11.86 5.68 13.41
C SER A 169 -13.18 6.40 13.68
N GLY A 170 -13.19 7.24 14.71
CA GLY A 170 -14.21 8.24 14.97
C GLY A 170 -13.56 9.55 15.42
N SER A 171 -14.36 10.59 15.64
CA SER A 171 -13.82 11.87 16.14
C SER A 171 -13.14 11.67 17.50
N GLY A 172 -11.83 11.94 17.58
CA GLY A 172 -11.04 11.80 18.81
C GLY A 172 -10.88 10.35 19.32
N THR A 173 -11.13 9.34 18.48
CA THR A 173 -11.00 7.94 18.87
C THR A 173 -10.63 7.04 17.70
N PHE A 174 -9.88 5.97 17.99
CA PHE A 174 -9.69 4.87 17.05
C PHE A 174 -9.71 3.53 17.77
N THR A 175 -10.05 2.48 17.03
CA THR A 175 -9.83 1.09 17.44
C THR A 175 -8.95 0.43 16.40
N ILE A 176 -7.76 -0.02 16.81
CA ILE A 176 -6.88 -0.85 16.00
C ILE A 176 -7.14 -2.32 16.33
N THR A 177 -7.37 -3.13 15.30
CA THR A 177 -7.68 -4.56 15.39
C THR A 177 -6.63 -5.37 14.65
N PHE A 178 -6.04 -6.37 15.29
CA PHE A 178 -4.96 -7.19 14.73
C PHE A 178 -5.51 -8.37 13.92
N ASN A 179 -5.31 -8.45 12.61
CA ASN A 179 -5.94 -9.51 11.80
C ASN A 179 -5.40 -10.91 12.16
N THR A 180 -4.16 -10.98 12.62
CA THR A 180 -3.56 -12.20 13.18
C THR A 180 -2.95 -11.88 14.56
N PRO A 181 -3.73 -11.95 15.66
CA PRO A 181 -3.20 -11.65 16.97
C PRO A 181 -2.19 -12.72 17.40
N ALA A 182 -1.14 -12.31 18.09
CA ALA A 182 -0.08 -13.22 18.54
C ALA A 182 -0.07 -13.44 20.06
N ALA A 183 -0.42 -12.41 20.84
CA ALA A 183 -0.40 -12.48 22.31
C ALA A 183 -1.70 -13.09 22.86
N LEU A 184 -1.57 -14.06 23.77
CA LEU A 184 -2.68 -14.50 24.62
C LEU A 184 -3.07 -13.35 25.56
N ALA A 185 -4.37 -13.13 25.75
CA ALA A 185 -4.87 -12.09 26.65
C ALA A 185 -4.37 -12.27 28.08
N SER A 186 -4.18 -13.52 28.53
CA SER A 186 -3.63 -13.86 29.85
C SER A 186 -2.15 -13.51 30.03
N ALA A 187 -1.40 -13.30 28.94
CA ALA A 187 0.01 -12.94 28.99
C ALA A 187 0.23 -11.42 29.10
N VAL A 188 -0.78 -10.61 28.76
CA VAL A 188 -0.70 -9.15 28.77
C VAL A 188 -1.02 -8.63 30.18
N ALA A 189 -0.04 -8.01 30.83
CA ALA A 189 -0.20 -7.40 32.15
C ALA A 189 -0.21 -5.86 32.08
N LYS A 190 0.48 -5.29 31.09
CA LYS A 190 0.63 -3.83 30.90
C LYS A 190 0.49 -3.49 29.42
N VAL A 191 -0.16 -2.38 29.11
CA VAL A 191 -0.22 -1.80 27.76
C VAL A 191 0.24 -0.36 27.84
N THR A 192 1.12 0.03 26.93
CA THR A 192 1.61 1.41 26.82
C THR A 192 1.04 2.08 25.59
N LEU A 193 0.80 3.37 25.71
CA LEU A 193 0.48 4.27 24.62
C LEU A 193 1.50 5.41 24.64
N GLN A 194 2.23 5.59 23.55
CA GLN A 194 3.17 6.69 23.39
C GLN A 194 2.81 7.45 22.13
N SER A 195 2.82 8.78 22.21
CA SER A 195 2.70 9.62 21.02
C SER A 195 4.07 10.13 20.56
N THR A 196 4.33 10.11 19.26
CA THR A 196 5.54 10.67 18.65
C THR A 196 5.19 11.52 17.43
N ASN A 197 6.17 12.28 16.92
CA ASN A 197 6.02 12.88 15.60
C ASN A 197 5.84 11.78 14.55
N HIS A 198 4.99 12.04 13.55
CA HIS A 198 4.75 11.09 12.49
C HIS A 198 6.04 10.74 11.74
N THR A 199 6.30 9.43 11.62
CA THR A 199 7.33 8.91 10.74
C THR A 199 6.66 8.30 9.51
N PRO A 200 6.86 8.87 8.30
CA PRO A 200 6.32 8.29 7.07
C PRO A 200 6.75 6.84 6.90
N TRP A 201 5.90 6.00 6.32
CA TRP A 201 6.24 4.63 5.92
C TRP A 201 6.63 4.60 4.44
N PRO A 202 7.91 4.85 4.10
CA PRO A 202 8.31 4.94 2.71
C PRO A 202 8.21 3.57 2.04
N CYS A 203 7.91 3.58 0.74
CA CYS A 203 7.96 2.42 -0.13
C CYS A 203 9.27 1.60 0.03
N SER A 204 10.40 2.29 0.17
CA SER A 204 11.72 1.67 0.37
C SER A 204 11.85 0.82 1.65
N ASP A 205 10.92 0.95 2.61
CA ASP A 205 10.80 0.13 3.83
C ASP A 205 9.61 -0.84 3.78
N GLY A 206 9.08 -1.11 2.58
CA GLY A 206 7.93 -2.00 2.36
C GLY A 206 6.58 -1.35 2.67
N GLY A 207 6.53 -0.01 2.73
CA GLY A 207 5.26 0.73 2.80
C GLY A 207 4.52 0.73 1.47
N PRO A 208 3.28 1.25 1.44
CA PRO A 208 2.60 1.53 0.19
C PRO A 208 3.45 2.43 -0.70
N CYS A 209 3.53 2.10 -1.98
CA CYS A 209 4.34 2.85 -2.93
C CYS A 209 3.50 3.76 -3.81
N GLU A 210 4.02 4.97 -4.05
CA GLU A 210 3.53 5.88 -5.07
C GLU A 210 4.50 6.00 -6.25
N ILE A 211 3.99 6.42 -7.41
CA ILE A 211 4.83 6.60 -8.60
C ILE A 211 5.83 7.73 -8.37
N GLY A 212 7.11 7.46 -8.65
CA GLY A 212 8.23 8.38 -8.45
C GLY A 212 8.97 8.17 -7.13
N GLU A 213 8.44 7.38 -6.19
CA GLU A 213 9.13 7.05 -4.95
C GLU A 213 10.27 6.05 -5.16
N THR A 214 11.18 6.00 -4.19
CA THR A 214 12.23 4.97 -4.16
C THR A 214 11.67 3.63 -3.67
N GLY A 215 11.79 2.60 -4.49
CA GLY A 215 11.40 1.24 -4.17
C GLY A 215 12.39 0.53 -3.24
N PRO A 216 12.04 -0.67 -2.73
CA PRO A 216 12.90 -1.44 -1.83
C PRO A 216 14.22 -1.85 -2.49
N GLY A 217 14.25 -2.07 -3.80
CA GLY A 217 15.45 -2.34 -4.57
C GLY A 217 16.33 -1.11 -4.82
N GLY A 218 15.92 0.08 -4.37
CA GLY A 218 16.61 1.35 -4.59
C GLY A 218 16.36 1.95 -5.97
N GLY A 219 15.45 1.35 -6.75
CA GLY A 219 14.98 1.90 -8.01
C GLY A 219 13.90 2.96 -7.79
N ILE A 220 13.34 3.46 -8.88
CA ILE A 220 12.21 4.39 -8.85
C ILE A 220 10.94 3.63 -9.23
N VAL A 221 9.88 3.73 -8.43
CA VAL A 221 8.59 3.13 -8.73
C VAL A 221 7.97 3.84 -9.93
N PHE A 222 7.69 3.10 -11.00
CA PHE A 222 7.07 3.64 -12.21
C PHE A 222 5.67 3.11 -12.47
N TYR A 223 5.27 2.05 -11.75
CA TYR A 223 4.00 1.39 -11.93
C TYR A 223 3.42 0.94 -10.59
N VAL A 224 2.11 1.19 -10.42
CA VAL A 224 1.33 0.82 -9.25
C VAL A 224 0.01 0.20 -9.73
N ASN A 225 -0.32 -0.99 -9.23
CA ASN A 225 -1.60 -1.65 -9.45
C ASN A 225 -2.22 -2.06 -8.10
N PRO A 226 -3.27 -1.36 -7.64
CA PRO A 226 -3.89 -1.66 -6.35
C PRO A 226 -4.51 -3.07 -6.25
N THR A 227 -4.95 -3.65 -7.37
CA THR A 227 -5.57 -4.99 -7.39
C THR A 227 -4.55 -6.13 -7.45
N GLY A 228 -3.31 -5.80 -7.80
CA GLY A 228 -2.20 -6.74 -7.97
C GLY A 228 -2.27 -7.55 -9.26
N PHE A 229 -1.10 -7.94 -9.75
CA PHE A 229 -0.90 -8.72 -10.97
C PHE A 229 -0.02 -9.95 -10.70
N ASN A 230 -0.15 -10.97 -11.54
CA ASN A 230 0.73 -12.13 -11.48
C ASN A 230 2.13 -11.71 -11.92
N CYS A 231 3.15 -12.23 -11.27
CA CYS A 231 4.53 -11.85 -11.55
C CYS A 231 5.49 -13.00 -11.19
N GLY A 232 6.78 -12.72 -11.13
CA GLY A 232 7.80 -13.68 -10.71
C GLY A 232 8.23 -14.62 -11.83
N ALA A 233 9.20 -15.49 -11.52
CA ALA A 233 9.81 -16.41 -12.49
C ALA A 233 8.82 -17.40 -13.13
N SER A 234 7.70 -17.67 -12.46
CA SER A 234 6.65 -18.59 -12.94
C SER A 234 5.36 -17.88 -13.35
N PHE A 235 5.34 -16.54 -13.40
CA PHE A 235 4.15 -15.72 -13.68
C PHE A 235 2.90 -16.18 -12.90
N SER A 236 2.95 -16.05 -11.59
CA SER A 236 1.93 -16.60 -10.69
C SER A 236 1.37 -15.56 -9.74
N SER A 237 0.22 -15.87 -9.13
CA SER A 237 -0.41 -15.06 -8.07
C SER A 237 0.34 -15.14 -6.74
N THR A 238 1.47 -15.84 -6.69
CA THR A 238 2.38 -15.94 -5.54
C THR A 238 3.81 -15.56 -5.92
N GLY A 239 3.98 -14.87 -7.05
CA GLY A 239 5.28 -14.55 -7.62
C GLY A 239 5.98 -13.33 -7.03
N SER A 240 5.31 -12.56 -6.16
CA SER A 240 5.97 -11.45 -5.45
C SER A 240 7.09 -11.99 -4.57
N PRO A 241 8.22 -11.28 -4.43
CA PRO A 241 9.27 -11.60 -3.47
C PRO A 241 8.79 -11.70 -2.02
N SER A 242 7.66 -11.04 -1.69
CA SER A 242 7.02 -11.11 -0.37
C SER A 242 5.92 -12.18 -0.27
N GLY A 243 5.69 -12.93 -1.35
CA GLY A 243 4.54 -13.82 -1.51
C GLY A 243 3.29 -13.08 -2.01
N GLY A 244 2.37 -13.81 -2.66
CA GLY A 244 1.20 -13.20 -3.27
C GLY A 244 1.47 -12.54 -4.64
N LYS A 245 0.55 -11.68 -5.06
CA LYS A 245 0.66 -10.91 -6.31
C LYS A 245 1.63 -9.75 -6.14
N CYS A 246 2.22 -9.29 -7.24
CA CYS A 246 2.94 -8.01 -7.22
C CYS A 246 1.94 -6.86 -7.33
N ASN A 247 2.27 -5.74 -6.71
CA ASN A 247 1.49 -4.50 -6.79
C ASN A 247 2.29 -3.38 -7.43
N TYR A 248 3.62 -3.48 -7.47
CA TYR A 248 4.50 -2.39 -7.86
C TYR A 248 5.55 -2.85 -8.86
N MET A 249 6.03 -1.92 -9.69
CA MET A 249 7.30 -2.10 -10.40
C MET A 249 8.20 -0.89 -10.23
N GLU A 250 9.49 -1.16 -10.07
CA GLU A 250 10.55 -0.16 -10.02
C GLU A 250 11.53 -0.33 -11.19
N LEU A 251 12.07 0.79 -11.68
CA LEU A 251 13.16 0.80 -12.66
C LEU A 251 14.50 1.03 -11.97
N ALA A 252 15.55 0.42 -12.48
CA ALA A 252 16.89 0.60 -11.93
C ALA A 252 17.35 2.07 -12.04
N PRO A 253 18.19 2.56 -11.11
CA PRO A 253 18.75 3.91 -11.17
C PRO A 253 19.46 4.21 -12.49
N TYR A 254 19.55 5.49 -12.87
CA TYR A 254 20.21 5.93 -14.11
C TYR A 254 21.62 5.37 -14.32
N ASN A 255 22.36 5.17 -13.24
CA ASN A 255 23.74 4.68 -13.25
C ASN A 255 23.87 3.17 -13.00
N TRP A 256 22.80 2.39 -13.17
CA TRP A 256 22.79 0.93 -12.94
C TRP A 256 23.89 0.16 -13.69
N SER A 257 24.28 0.66 -14.87
CA SER A 257 25.30 0.08 -15.75
C SER A 257 26.71 0.62 -15.49
N THR A 258 26.88 1.58 -14.57
CA THR A 258 28.08 2.40 -14.35
C THR A 258 28.51 3.32 -15.51
N LEU A 259 27.83 3.26 -16.66
CA LEU A 259 28.18 4.03 -17.87
C LEU A 259 27.60 5.45 -17.89
N GLY A 260 26.85 5.84 -16.85
CA GLY A 260 26.21 7.16 -16.78
C GLY A 260 25.20 7.38 -17.91
N ALA A 261 24.58 6.31 -18.42
CA ALA A 261 23.43 6.26 -19.32
C ALA A 261 22.96 4.79 -19.44
N ASP A 262 21.78 4.58 -20.03
CA ASP A 262 21.37 3.23 -20.41
C ASP A 262 22.29 2.66 -21.50
N PRO A 263 22.92 1.50 -21.29
CA PRO A 263 23.72 0.84 -22.31
C PRO A 263 22.83 0.39 -23.46
N HIS A 264 23.37 0.49 -24.67
CA HIS A 264 22.76 -0.08 -25.86
C HIS A 264 23.32 -1.47 -26.08
N LEU A 265 22.47 -2.49 -25.93
CA LEU A 265 22.87 -3.89 -26.05
C LEU A 265 22.03 -4.61 -27.09
N ASN A 266 22.63 -5.62 -27.72
CA ASN A 266 21.92 -6.55 -28.59
C ASN A 266 20.88 -7.35 -27.80
N TRP A 267 19.82 -7.79 -28.46
CA TRP A 267 18.77 -8.57 -27.80
C TRP A 267 19.27 -9.97 -27.42
N SER A 268 20.06 -10.60 -28.30
CA SER A 268 20.72 -11.89 -28.06
C SER A 268 22.21 -11.83 -28.35
N THR A 269 22.90 -12.90 -27.98
CA THR A 269 24.24 -13.21 -28.46
C THR A 269 24.25 -13.57 -29.95
N ASP A 270 25.41 -13.46 -30.59
CA ASP A 270 25.59 -13.81 -32.00
C ASP A 270 25.27 -15.29 -32.30
N ALA A 271 25.52 -16.19 -31.36
CA ALA A 271 25.26 -17.62 -31.51
C ALA A 271 23.75 -17.94 -31.60
N ASN A 272 22.90 -17.10 -30.99
CA ASN A 272 21.46 -17.33 -30.89
C ASN A 272 20.62 -16.36 -31.72
N ARG A 273 21.25 -15.51 -32.54
CA ARG A 273 20.59 -14.44 -33.31
C ARG A 273 19.50 -14.90 -34.27
N ALA A 274 19.57 -16.14 -34.73
CA ALA A 274 18.63 -16.72 -35.68
C ALA A 274 17.80 -17.88 -35.08
N THR A 275 17.80 -18.01 -33.74
CA THR A 275 17.15 -19.11 -33.04
C THR A 275 16.01 -18.59 -32.18
N ALA A 276 14.83 -19.19 -32.29
CA ALA A 276 13.72 -18.88 -31.39
C ALA A 276 14.06 -19.33 -29.97
N VAL A 277 13.78 -18.48 -28.97
CA VAL A 277 13.95 -18.83 -27.55
C VAL A 277 12.94 -19.92 -27.18
N PRO A 278 13.37 -21.10 -26.72
CA PRO A 278 12.45 -22.17 -26.32
C PRO A 278 11.54 -21.73 -25.18
N GLY A 279 10.23 -22.02 -25.29
CA GLY A 279 9.24 -21.68 -24.27
C GLY A 279 8.81 -20.22 -24.22
N LEU A 280 9.44 -19.33 -25.00
CA LEU A 280 9.00 -17.95 -25.17
C LEU A 280 7.97 -17.90 -26.31
N THR A 281 6.75 -17.51 -25.97
CA THR A 281 5.67 -17.37 -26.96
C THR A 281 6.06 -16.35 -28.02
N LEU A 282 5.81 -16.67 -29.29
CA LEU A 282 5.99 -15.73 -30.40
C LEU A 282 4.84 -14.72 -30.39
N ASP A 283 5.15 -13.47 -30.08
CA ASP A 283 4.18 -12.38 -30.15
C ASP A 283 4.16 -11.73 -31.54
N ALA A 284 4.04 -12.54 -32.60
CA ALA A 284 4.10 -12.08 -33.99
C ALA A 284 2.97 -11.10 -34.39
N GLY A 285 1.94 -10.93 -33.55
CA GLY A 285 0.77 -10.09 -33.82
C GLY A 285 0.86 -8.65 -33.33
N TRP A 286 1.94 -8.26 -32.65
CA TRP A 286 2.04 -6.93 -32.05
C TRP A 286 2.49 -5.86 -33.06
N SER A 287 1.62 -5.56 -34.02
CA SER A 287 1.72 -4.32 -34.81
C SER A 287 0.91 -3.24 -34.09
N LEU A 288 1.54 -2.51 -33.18
CA LEU A 288 0.98 -1.23 -32.75
C LEU A 288 1.12 -0.26 -33.93
N GLY A 289 0.15 -0.29 -34.85
CA GLY A 289 0.11 0.65 -35.95
C GLY A 289 0.13 2.09 -35.45
N ALA A 290 0.65 3.00 -36.27
CA ALA A 290 0.52 4.44 -36.08
C ALA A 290 -0.97 4.81 -36.20
N GLY A 291 -1.68 4.76 -35.08
CA GLY A 291 -3.11 4.98 -34.99
C GLY A 291 -3.53 4.81 -33.54
N ASN A 292 -3.72 5.94 -32.86
CA ASN A 292 -4.24 6.01 -31.50
C ASN A 292 -5.64 5.39 -31.46
N ASN A 293 -5.77 4.13 -31.05
CA ASN A 293 -6.95 3.48 -30.44
C ASN A 293 -6.77 1.97 -30.31
N VAL A 294 -5.62 1.50 -29.82
CA VAL A 294 -5.58 0.15 -29.25
C VAL A 294 -6.10 0.22 -27.82
N ASN A 295 -7.34 -0.24 -27.64
CA ASN A 295 -7.89 -0.78 -26.42
C ASN A 295 -7.25 -2.15 -26.10
N SER A 296 -5.92 -2.27 -26.21
CA SER A 296 -5.26 -3.57 -26.23
C SER A 296 -5.22 -4.18 -24.83
N ALA A 297 -6.29 -4.90 -24.48
CA ALA A 297 -6.33 -5.81 -23.33
C ALA A 297 -5.10 -6.74 -23.28
N ALA A 298 -4.49 -7.00 -24.44
CA ALA A 298 -3.23 -7.71 -24.58
C ALA A 298 -2.04 -7.04 -23.86
N LEU A 299 -1.97 -5.70 -23.78
CA LEU A 299 -0.96 -4.98 -22.99
C LEU A 299 -1.06 -5.36 -21.51
N ALA A 300 -2.27 -5.34 -20.98
CA ALA A 300 -2.53 -5.63 -19.58
C ALA A 300 -2.31 -7.10 -19.24
N SER A 301 -2.58 -8.03 -20.16
CA SER A 301 -2.45 -9.47 -19.90
C SER A 301 -1.00 -9.97 -19.81
N VAL A 302 -0.04 -9.24 -20.38
CA VAL A 302 1.38 -9.63 -20.34
C VAL A 302 2.14 -9.00 -19.17
N ILE A 303 1.59 -7.98 -18.49
CA ILE A 303 2.25 -7.33 -17.35
C ILE A 303 2.64 -8.37 -16.29
N GLY A 304 3.91 -8.34 -15.86
CA GLY A 304 4.48 -9.24 -14.88
C GLY A 304 5.16 -10.50 -15.45
N GLN A 305 5.06 -10.76 -16.75
CA GLN A 305 5.77 -11.89 -17.39
C GLN A 305 7.26 -11.62 -17.66
N GLY A 306 7.73 -10.37 -17.59
CA GLY A 306 9.09 -10.02 -18.04
C GLY A 306 10.22 -10.77 -17.34
N LEU A 307 10.07 -11.12 -16.05
CA LEU A 307 11.07 -11.94 -15.34
C LEU A 307 11.12 -13.37 -15.88
N GLN A 308 9.97 -13.99 -16.10
CA GLN A 308 9.88 -15.31 -16.70
C GLN A 308 10.51 -15.32 -18.10
N GLN A 309 10.15 -14.34 -18.94
CA GLN A 309 10.68 -14.20 -20.30
C GLN A 309 12.20 -13.96 -20.30
N THR A 310 12.67 -13.06 -19.43
CA THR A 310 14.12 -12.80 -19.24
C THR A 310 14.86 -14.07 -18.86
N ASN A 311 14.33 -14.88 -17.94
CA ASN A 311 14.95 -16.13 -17.55
C ASN A 311 15.07 -17.13 -18.72
N LEU A 312 14.07 -17.21 -19.60
CA LEU A 312 14.13 -18.04 -20.81
C LEU A 312 15.21 -17.56 -21.79
N ILE A 313 15.29 -16.24 -22.01
CA ILE A 313 16.32 -15.65 -22.89
C ILE A 313 17.72 -15.93 -22.31
N VAL A 314 17.91 -15.76 -21.00
CA VAL A 314 19.17 -16.02 -20.30
C VAL A 314 19.53 -17.51 -20.34
N ALA A 315 18.55 -18.40 -20.21
CA ALA A 315 18.77 -19.85 -20.33
C ALA A 315 19.30 -20.25 -21.72
N GLN A 316 18.85 -19.58 -22.79
CA GLN A 316 19.37 -19.81 -24.14
C GLN A 316 20.74 -19.14 -24.37
N ASN A 317 20.93 -17.90 -23.88
CA ASN A 317 22.09 -17.07 -24.21
C ASN A 317 23.26 -17.20 -23.24
N GLY A 318 23.06 -17.87 -22.11
CA GLY A 318 24.05 -18.04 -21.05
C GLY A 318 24.04 -16.90 -20.03
N THR A 319 24.31 -17.22 -18.77
CA THR A 319 24.31 -16.24 -17.66
C THR A 319 25.46 -15.25 -17.77
N CYS A 320 25.19 -13.97 -17.50
CA CYS A 320 26.21 -12.95 -17.36
C CYS A 320 26.64 -12.81 -15.88
N ALA A 321 27.95 -12.69 -15.62
CA ALA A 321 28.48 -12.52 -14.26
C ALA A 321 28.33 -11.08 -13.73
N ASN A 322 28.36 -10.09 -14.63
CA ASN A 322 28.25 -8.67 -14.28
C ASN A 322 27.50 -7.93 -15.40
N SER A 323 26.55 -7.07 -15.01
CA SER A 323 25.77 -6.22 -15.91
C SER A 323 26.63 -5.32 -16.81
N ALA A 324 27.73 -4.76 -16.30
CA ALA A 324 28.59 -3.83 -17.03
C ALA A 324 29.38 -4.47 -18.18
N THR A 325 29.61 -5.79 -18.11
CA THR A 325 30.39 -6.54 -19.11
C THR A 325 29.53 -7.43 -20.00
N CYS A 326 28.22 -7.51 -19.72
CA CYS A 326 27.33 -8.36 -20.47
C CYS A 326 27.08 -7.80 -21.87
N THR A 327 27.02 -8.67 -22.87
CA THR A 327 26.94 -8.28 -24.29
C THR A 327 25.53 -8.27 -24.86
N TYR A 328 24.54 -8.70 -24.08
CA TYR A 328 23.14 -8.76 -24.52
C TYR A 328 22.17 -8.30 -23.41
N ALA A 329 21.01 -7.79 -23.83
CA ALA A 329 20.11 -6.99 -23.00
C ALA A 329 19.53 -7.75 -21.79
N ALA A 330 18.93 -8.91 -22.02
CA ALA A 330 18.29 -9.70 -20.96
C ALA A 330 19.33 -10.18 -19.92
N GLY A 331 20.52 -10.56 -20.36
CA GLY A 331 21.62 -10.96 -19.48
C GLY A 331 22.12 -9.80 -18.62
N ALA A 332 22.26 -8.61 -19.21
CA ALA A 332 22.73 -7.43 -18.48
C ALA A 332 21.71 -7.01 -17.42
N ALA A 333 20.42 -7.02 -17.78
CA ALA A 333 19.34 -6.71 -16.84
C ALA A 333 19.25 -7.74 -15.72
N LYS A 334 19.42 -9.03 -16.03
CA LYS A 334 19.39 -10.11 -15.03
C LYS A 334 20.62 -10.15 -14.13
N ALA A 335 21.78 -9.73 -14.63
CA ALA A 335 23.02 -9.65 -13.87
C ALA A 335 23.10 -8.40 -12.97
N TYR A 336 22.21 -7.42 -13.16
CA TYR A 336 22.13 -6.26 -12.28
C TYR A 336 21.60 -6.68 -10.91
N THR A 337 22.33 -6.27 -9.87
CA THR A 337 21.92 -6.45 -8.48
C THR A 337 22.12 -5.15 -7.72
N SER A 338 21.25 -4.88 -6.75
CA SER A 338 21.39 -3.75 -5.83
C SER A 338 21.43 -4.24 -4.39
N THR A 339 22.16 -3.54 -3.52
CA THR A 339 22.14 -3.79 -2.08
C THR A 339 21.63 -2.54 -1.38
N VAL A 340 20.46 -2.64 -0.76
CA VAL A 340 19.84 -1.53 -0.02
C VAL A 340 19.63 -1.99 1.41
N LYS A 341 20.16 -1.21 2.37
CA LYS A 341 20.05 -1.51 3.83
C LYS A 341 20.51 -2.95 4.18
N GLY A 342 21.53 -3.45 3.50
CA GLY A 342 22.10 -4.80 3.71
C GLY A 342 21.31 -5.95 3.06
N VAL A 343 20.21 -5.66 2.35
CA VAL A 343 19.43 -6.65 1.60
C VAL A 343 19.86 -6.63 0.13
N LEU A 344 20.20 -7.80 -0.40
CA LEU A 344 20.54 -8.00 -1.81
C LEU A 344 19.27 -8.23 -2.64
N TYR A 345 19.09 -7.43 -3.69
CA TYR A 345 18.02 -7.58 -4.67
C TYR A 345 18.63 -8.06 -6.00
N SER A 346 18.14 -9.20 -6.50
CA SER A 346 18.70 -9.94 -7.66
C SER A 346 17.62 -10.44 -8.64
N ASP A 347 16.39 -9.99 -8.43
CA ASP A 347 15.18 -10.24 -9.18
C ASP A 347 14.93 -9.16 -10.25
N TRP A 348 15.96 -8.43 -10.67
CA TRP A 348 15.93 -7.50 -11.80
C TRP A 348 15.86 -8.26 -13.14
N TYR A 349 15.16 -7.66 -14.12
CA TYR A 349 14.92 -8.28 -15.42
C TYR A 349 14.68 -7.26 -16.54
N LEU A 350 14.69 -7.76 -17.78
CA LEU A 350 14.32 -6.97 -18.96
C LEU A 350 12.79 -7.01 -19.12
N GLY A 351 12.15 -5.85 -19.00
CA GLY A 351 10.69 -5.76 -19.10
C GLY A 351 10.16 -6.18 -20.47
N ASN A 352 8.95 -6.74 -20.47
CA ASN A 352 8.22 -7.02 -21.71
C ASN A 352 7.48 -5.79 -22.22
N ILE A 353 6.78 -5.89 -23.34
CA ILE A 353 6.19 -4.75 -24.02
C ILE A 353 5.08 -4.08 -23.21
N GLY A 354 4.34 -4.85 -22.38
CA GLY A 354 3.34 -4.31 -21.47
C GLY A 354 3.97 -3.51 -20.33
N GLU A 355 5.07 -4.02 -19.78
CA GLU A 355 5.82 -3.35 -18.72
C GLU A 355 6.57 -2.12 -19.25
N VAL A 356 7.20 -2.22 -20.42
CA VAL A 356 7.88 -1.10 -21.10
C VAL A 356 6.88 -0.04 -21.57
N ASN A 357 5.65 -0.40 -21.94
CA ASN A 357 4.58 0.57 -22.20
C ASN A 357 4.25 1.38 -20.93
N ASN A 358 4.22 0.76 -19.76
CA ASN A 358 4.02 1.47 -18.50
C ASN A 358 5.25 2.28 -18.08
N LEU A 359 6.46 1.79 -18.41
CA LEU A 359 7.68 2.58 -18.27
C LEU A 359 7.65 3.83 -19.16
N CYS A 360 7.14 3.72 -20.40
CA CYS A 360 6.91 4.85 -21.28
C CYS A 360 5.94 5.85 -20.66
N LYS A 361 4.79 5.38 -20.14
CA LYS A 361 3.84 6.26 -19.46
C LYS A 361 4.51 7.04 -18.33
N TYR A 362 5.34 6.40 -17.53
CA TYR A 362 6.12 7.10 -16.51
C TYR A 362 7.09 8.12 -17.13
N ALA A 363 7.90 7.69 -18.08
CA ALA A 363 8.90 8.52 -18.75
C ALA A 363 8.31 9.74 -19.48
N THR A 364 7.03 9.69 -19.85
CA THR A 364 6.29 10.77 -20.54
C THR A 364 5.23 11.44 -19.65
N ALA A 365 5.28 11.23 -18.33
CA ALA A 365 4.32 11.78 -17.37
C ALA A 365 2.82 11.50 -17.68
N GLN A 366 2.53 10.31 -18.21
CA GLN A 366 1.18 9.78 -18.51
C GLN A 366 0.73 8.72 -17.49
N THR A 367 1.16 8.88 -16.25
CA THR A 367 0.87 7.99 -15.12
C THR A 367 -0.63 8.01 -14.78
N GLY A 368 -1.14 6.95 -14.16
CA GLY A 368 -2.57 6.83 -13.80
C GLY A 368 -3.51 6.46 -14.96
N THR A 369 -2.98 6.24 -16.16
CA THR A 369 -3.78 5.79 -17.32
C THR A 369 -3.96 4.27 -17.30
N PRO A 370 -5.13 3.73 -17.72
CA PRO A 370 -5.41 2.29 -17.66
C PRO A 370 -4.34 1.43 -18.32
N ASP A 371 -4.11 0.22 -17.81
CA ASP A 371 -3.11 -0.72 -18.35
C ASP A 371 -3.34 -1.04 -19.84
N THR A 372 -4.60 -1.05 -20.26
CA THR A 372 -5.02 -1.27 -21.65
C THR A 372 -4.70 -0.11 -22.57
N ARG A 373 -4.36 1.06 -22.02
CA ARG A 373 -3.99 2.25 -22.79
C ARG A 373 -2.51 2.21 -23.12
N LYS A 374 -2.23 2.36 -24.41
CA LYS A 374 -0.89 2.59 -24.94
C LYS A 374 -0.36 3.97 -24.49
N CYS A 375 0.96 4.05 -24.27
CA CYS A 375 1.66 5.31 -24.10
C CYS A 375 1.47 6.21 -25.34
N SER A 376 1.14 7.49 -25.16
CA SER A 376 1.03 8.45 -26.27
C SER A 376 2.39 8.90 -26.80
N GLY A 377 3.50 8.53 -26.13
CA GLY A 377 4.84 9.02 -26.45
C GLY A 377 5.11 10.43 -25.89
N GLY A 378 6.28 10.99 -26.20
CA GLY A 378 6.70 12.34 -25.81
C GLY A 378 7.11 13.22 -26.99
N GLU A 379 6.78 14.52 -26.93
CA GLU A 379 7.10 15.52 -27.96
C GLU A 379 8.24 16.45 -27.48
N TYR A 380 9.11 16.88 -28.38
CA TYR A 380 10.18 17.87 -28.12
C TYR A 380 9.74 19.30 -28.48
N VAL A 381 8.51 19.74 -28.19
CA VAL A 381 8.13 21.16 -28.33
C VAL A 381 6.86 21.52 -27.56
N SER A 382 6.74 22.82 -27.26
CA SER A 382 5.78 23.50 -26.38
C SER A 382 4.30 23.49 -26.86
N ALA A 383 3.56 22.41 -26.58
CA ALA A 383 2.08 22.32 -26.49
C ALA A 383 1.22 22.70 -27.74
N PRO A 384 -0.10 22.46 -27.76
CA PRO A 384 -0.94 21.49 -27.03
C PRO A 384 -1.71 20.53 -27.99
N PHE A 385 -1.88 19.25 -27.65
CA PHE A 385 -3.15 18.48 -27.71
C PHE A 385 -2.93 17.03 -27.23
N TYR A 386 -3.56 16.67 -26.09
CA TYR A 386 -3.74 15.34 -25.48
C TYR A 386 -2.56 14.32 -25.54
N GLY A 387 -1.46 14.71 -24.91
CA GLY A 387 -0.33 13.86 -24.53
C GLY A 387 0.86 14.72 -24.08
N SER A 388 0.79 15.31 -22.89
CA SER A 388 1.72 16.33 -22.39
C SER A 388 3.06 15.79 -21.85
N GLY A 389 3.84 15.05 -22.64
CA GLY A 389 5.07 14.45 -22.14
C GLY A 389 6.35 15.05 -22.74
N THR A 390 7.03 15.93 -22.01
CA THR A 390 8.50 16.03 -22.16
C THR A 390 9.09 14.76 -21.58
N LEU A 391 9.98 14.09 -22.33
CA LEU A 391 10.66 12.90 -21.82
C LEU A 391 11.45 13.25 -20.54
N LEU A 392 11.30 12.46 -19.48
CA LEU A 392 12.00 12.64 -18.21
C LEU A 392 13.51 12.34 -18.35
N THR A 393 14.24 13.33 -18.87
CA THR A 393 15.69 13.28 -19.09
C THR A 393 16.50 13.56 -17.82
N ASN A 394 15.87 14.00 -16.74
CA ASN A 394 16.51 14.18 -15.44
C ASN A 394 16.94 12.83 -14.86
N GLN A 395 18.23 12.71 -14.52
CA GLN A 395 18.81 11.49 -13.95
C GLN A 395 18.12 11.02 -12.65
N ALA A 396 17.67 11.97 -11.82
CA ALA A 396 16.95 11.67 -10.58
C ALA A 396 15.56 11.04 -10.82
N GLN A 397 15.02 11.18 -12.04
CA GLN A 397 13.71 10.65 -12.45
C GLN A 397 13.85 9.53 -13.50
N GLY A 398 15.06 8.97 -13.63
CA GLY A 398 15.34 7.86 -14.54
C GLY A 398 16.30 8.20 -15.67
N GLY A 399 16.39 9.46 -16.10
CA GLY A 399 17.33 9.91 -17.14
C GLY A 399 17.10 9.25 -18.50
N PHE A 400 15.86 9.19 -18.95
CA PHE A 400 15.50 8.52 -20.19
C PHE A 400 16.06 9.26 -21.42
N SER A 401 16.51 8.49 -22.41
CA SER A 401 16.90 8.99 -23.73
C SER A 401 15.82 8.72 -24.79
N SER A 402 15.94 9.39 -25.94
CA SER A 402 15.12 9.19 -27.15
C SER A 402 15.41 7.89 -27.92
N SER A 403 16.22 7.00 -27.36
CA SER A 403 16.57 5.72 -27.96
C SER A 403 15.39 4.75 -27.99
N TYR A 404 15.49 3.72 -28.82
CA TYR A 404 14.63 2.54 -28.68
C TYR A 404 15.06 1.75 -27.45
N TYR A 405 14.09 1.28 -26.67
CA TYR A 405 14.31 0.44 -25.50
C TYR A 405 14.04 -1.01 -25.86
N SER A 406 14.92 -1.89 -25.41
CA SER A 406 14.74 -3.33 -25.60
C SER A 406 13.58 -3.84 -24.74
N SER A 407 12.87 -4.84 -25.23
CA SER A 407 11.87 -5.61 -24.48
C SER A 407 12.23 -7.09 -24.46
N SER A 408 11.67 -7.88 -23.55
CA SER A 408 11.88 -9.34 -23.50
C SER A 408 10.99 -10.13 -24.48
N ASP A 409 10.18 -9.46 -25.30
CA ASP A 409 9.33 -10.12 -26.29
C ASP A 409 10.09 -10.46 -27.58
N GLN A 410 9.72 -11.61 -28.17
CA GLN A 410 10.30 -12.11 -29.42
C GLN A 410 9.28 -12.03 -30.56
N GLY A 411 9.69 -11.45 -31.70
CA GLY A 411 8.87 -11.36 -32.92
C GLY A 411 9.01 -12.56 -33.87
N GLY A 412 10.06 -13.37 -33.70
CA GLY A 412 10.34 -14.54 -34.52
C GLY A 412 11.68 -15.17 -34.18
N ALA A 413 12.12 -16.16 -34.95
CA ALA A 413 13.42 -16.79 -34.76
C ALA A 413 14.57 -15.76 -34.83
N THR A 414 14.49 -14.83 -35.77
CA THR A 414 15.46 -13.74 -36.01
C THR A 414 15.01 -12.39 -35.45
N GLY A 415 13.75 -12.28 -35.01
CA GLY A 415 13.10 -11.01 -34.72
C GLY A 415 12.89 -10.76 -33.23
N ASN A 416 13.13 -9.54 -32.75
CA ASN A 416 12.72 -9.07 -31.44
C ASN A 416 11.80 -7.86 -31.48
N PHE A 417 11.26 -7.52 -30.31
CA PHE A 417 10.52 -6.28 -30.07
C PHE A 417 11.38 -5.22 -29.40
N ARG A 418 11.12 -3.98 -29.79
CA ARG A 418 11.65 -2.77 -29.15
C ARG A 418 10.55 -1.73 -29.00
N PHE A 419 10.73 -0.82 -28.06
CA PHE A 419 9.76 0.23 -27.75
C PHE A 419 10.39 1.61 -27.98
N ASP A 420 9.68 2.49 -28.67
CA ASP A 420 10.05 3.90 -28.83
C ASP A 420 9.27 4.75 -27.83
N LEU A 421 9.96 5.27 -26.81
CA LEU A 421 9.31 6.12 -25.80
C LEU A 421 8.85 7.46 -26.38
N ARG A 422 9.38 7.92 -27.53
CA ARG A 422 8.95 9.17 -28.17
C ARG A 422 7.60 9.05 -28.85
N SER A 423 7.39 7.95 -29.57
CA SER A 423 6.17 7.74 -30.33
C SER A 423 5.17 6.86 -29.60
N GLY A 424 5.56 6.29 -28.44
CA GLY A 424 4.76 5.34 -27.69
C GLY A 424 4.55 4.02 -28.43
N GLN A 425 5.37 3.72 -29.44
CA GLN A 425 5.17 2.58 -30.34
C GLN A 425 6.05 1.40 -29.94
N ALA A 426 5.45 0.22 -29.96
CA ALA A 426 6.19 -1.02 -30.01
C ALA A 426 6.40 -1.41 -31.47
N LEU A 427 7.62 -1.76 -31.81
CA LEU A 427 8.03 -2.11 -33.15
C LEU A 427 8.58 -3.55 -33.14
N SER A 428 8.23 -4.32 -34.16
CA SER A 428 8.58 -5.74 -34.30
C SER A 428 9.59 -6.01 -35.41
N ASN A 429 10.07 -7.26 -35.48
CA ASN A 429 10.89 -7.80 -36.59
C ASN A 429 12.26 -7.14 -36.78
N PHE A 430 12.86 -6.64 -35.70
CA PHE A 430 14.27 -6.23 -35.73
C PHE A 430 15.17 -7.43 -35.49
N THR A 431 16.30 -7.44 -36.19
CA THR A 431 17.35 -8.44 -36.01
C THR A 431 17.92 -8.39 -34.60
N LYS A 432 17.98 -9.55 -33.94
CA LYS A 432 18.38 -9.67 -32.54
C LYS A 432 19.80 -9.18 -32.23
N GLU A 433 20.66 -9.08 -33.25
CA GLU A 433 22.12 -8.90 -33.12
C GLU A 433 22.69 -7.64 -33.76
N THR A 434 21.93 -6.90 -34.57
CA THR A 434 22.48 -5.78 -35.37
C THR A 434 21.91 -4.41 -35.01
N LEU A 435 21.05 -4.31 -34.01
CA LEU A 435 20.45 -3.04 -33.58
C LEU A 435 20.38 -2.92 -32.05
N PRO A 436 21.51 -2.58 -31.40
CA PRO A 436 21.55 -2.35 -29.96
C PRO A 436 20.51 -1.32 -29.52
N CYS A 437 19.71 -1.69 -28.51
CA CYS A 437 18.68 -0.83 -27.93
C CYS A 437 19.03 -0.50 -26.48
N ALA A 438 18.57 0.65 -25.99
CA ALA A 438 18.74 1.03 -24.60
C ALA A 438 18.12 -0.03 -23.69
N VAL A 439 18.82 -0.38 -22.62
CA VAL A 439 18.39 -1.37 -21.64
C VAL A 439 18.16 -0.67 -20.30
N ARG A 440 17.00 -0.90 -19.69
CA ARG A 440 16.71 -0.48 -18.32
C ARG A 440 16.16 -1.69 -17.56
N PRO A 441 16.89 -2.23 -16.57
CA PRO A 441 16.36 -3.28 -15.71
C PRO A 441 15.15 -2.76 -14.94
N ILE A 442 14.15 -3.61 -14.81
CA ILE A 442 12.99 -3.38 -13.96
C ILE A 442 12.82 -4.52 -12.97
N ARG A 443 12.02 -4.30 -11.93
CA ARG A 443 11.72 -5.28 -10.89
C ARG A 443 10.27 -5.11 -10.44
N ALA A 444 9.53 -6.21 -10.34
CA ALA A 444 8.17 -6.24 -9.81
C ALA A 444 8.18 -6.77 -8.38
N PHE A 445 7.33 -6.20 -7.51
CA PHE A 445 7.23 -6.62 -6.11
C PHE A 445 5.83 -6.46 -5.52
#